data_AF-A0AAF0TT17-F1
#
_entry.id   AF-A0AAF0TT17-F1
#
_cell.length_a   1.000
_cell.length_b   1.000
_cell.length_c   1.000
_cell.angle_alpha   90.00
_cell.angle_beta   90.00
_cell.angle_gamma   90.00
#
_symmetry.space_group_name_H-M   'P 1'
#
loop_
_entity.id
_entity.type
_entity.pdbx_description
1 polymer ?
#
loop_
_entity_poly.entity_id
_entity_poly.type
_entity_poly.pdbx_seq_one_letter_code
_entity_poly.pdbx_strand_id
1 'polypeptide(L)'
;MSPVPALSPADAEKLANLKSAVSSLTQIRQFCKIYLLCMIASFLIYLRFSISGSMAHLVCDNEKSGFLNLVTRYLSGEAQHVEWSKIQTPTDDVVVPYDKLAPLSEDPAETKKLLDKLVVLKLNGGLGTTMGCTGPNTYCSKYLSVLLHVTGE
;
A
#
# COMPACT_ATOMS: atom_id res chain seq x y z
N MET A 1 -71.19 24.74 25.15
CA MET A 1 -69.72 24.95 25.08
C MET A 1 -69.38 26.04 26.10
N SER A 2 -68.85 25.67 27.27
CA SER A 2 -68.52 26.64 28.32
C SER A 2 -67.25 27.41 27.94
N PRO A 3 -67.15 28.71 28.23
CA PRO A 3 -65.95 29.49 27.94
C PRO A 3 -64.80 28.99 28.82
N VAL A 4 -63.66 28.72 28.19
CA VAL A 4 -62.42 28.36 28.88
C VAL A 4 -62.02 29.55 29.78
N PRO A 5 -61.68 29.33 31.07
CA PRO A 5 -61.28 30.43 31.95
C PRO A 5 -60.05 31.14 31.39
N ALA A 6 -60.09 32.47 31.28
CA ALA A 6 -58.94 33.25 30.86
C ALA A 6 -57.80 33.06 31.88
N LEU A 7 -56.61 32.68 31.40
CA LEU A 7 -55.42 32.52 32.25
C LEU A 7 -55.11 33.82 33.01
N SER A 8 -54.70 33.69 34.27
CA SER A 8 -54.25 34.85 35.04
C SER A 8 -53.00 35.47 34.38
N PRO A 9 -52.78 36.80 34.50
CA PRO A 9 -51.63 37.47 33.89
C PRO A 9 -50.27 36.88 34.32
N ALA A 10 -50.17 36.45 35.58
CA ALA A 10 -48.97 35.85 36.14
C ALA A 10 -48.69 34.45 35.57
N ASP A 11 -49.74 33.66 35.30
CA ASP A 11 -49.59 32.33 34.70
C ASP A 11 -49.25 32.42 33.20
N ALA A 12 -49.76 33.43 32.51
CA ALA A 12 -49.41 33.73 31.12
C ALA A 12 -47.92 34.12 30.98
N GLU A 13 -47.39 34.92 31.90
CA GLU A 13 -45.97 35.32 31.93
C GLU A 13 -45.05 34.13 32.21
N LYS A 14 -45.38 33.29 33.20
CA LYS A 14 -44.64 32.04 33.47
C LYS A 14 -44.61 31.11 32.27
N LEU A 15 -45.74 30.98 31.57
CA LEU A 15 -45.84 30.17 30.36
C LEU A 15 -44.99 30.74 29.21
N ALA A 16 -44.94 32.06 29.06
CA ALA A 16 -44.09 32.71 28.07
C ALA A 16 -42.59 32.50 28.36
N ASN A 17 -42.19 32.65 29.62
CA ASN A 17 -40.81 32.41 30.07
C ASN A 17 -40.40 30.94 29.89
N LEU A 18 -41.29 30.00 30.19
CA LEU A 18 -41.05 28.57 29.97
C LEU A 18 -40.88 28.25 28.48
N LYS A 19 -41.74 28.81 27.60
CA LYS A 19 -41.61 28.65 26.14
C LYS A 19 -40.29 29.21 25.62
N SER A 20 -39.86 30.36 26.14
CA SER A 20 -38.56 30.97 25.80
C SER A 20 -37.38 30.08 26.22
N ALA A 21 -37.41 29.54 27.44
CA ALA A 21 -36.38 28.62 27.94
C ALA A 21 -36.33 27.30 27.15
N VAL A 22 -37.49 26.74 26.77
CA VAL A 22 -37.53 25.53 25.93
C VAL A 22 -36.97 25.83 24.53
N SER A 23 -37.26 27.00 23.96
CA SER A 23 -36.71 27.43 22.67
C SER A 23 -35.19 27.57 22.73
N SER A 24 -34.63 28.17 23.78
CA SER A 24 -33.18 28.32 23.93
C SER A 24 -32.45 26.97 24.05
N LEU A 25 -33.06 25.98 24.72
CA LEU A 25 -32.51 24.61 24.76
C LEU A 25 -32.45 23.96 23.37
N THR A 26 -33.44 24.19 22.52
CA THR A 26 -33.43 23.69 21.14
C THR A 26 -32.34 24.35 20.29
N GLN A 27 -32.13 25.65 20.48
CA GLN A 27 -31.05 26.40 19.84
C GLN A 27 -29.68 25.86 20.28
N ILE A 28 -29.44 25.70 21.58
CA ILE A 28 -28.18 25.15 22.12
C ILE A 28 -27.92 23.75 21.54
N ARG A 29 -28.95 22.89 21.46
CA ARG A 29 -28.83 21.56 20.84
C ARG A 29 -28.47 21.63 19.36
N GLN A 30 -29.02 22.58 18.61
CA GLN A 30 -28.65 22.81 17.21
C GLN A 30 -27.21 23.32 17.07
N PHE A 31 -26.81 24.29 17.89
CA PHE A 31 -25.44 24.81 17.92
C PHE A 31 -24.41 23.72 18.25
N CYS A 32 -24.67 22.88 19.26
CA CYS A 32 -23.78 21.74 19.58
C CYS A 32 -23.68 20.73 18.42
N LYS A 33 -24.79 20.43 17.74
CA LYS A 33 -24.76 19.53 16.56
C LYS A 33 -23.94 20.13 15.41
N ILE A 34 -24.12 21.41 15.10
CA ILE A 34 -23.38 22.10 14.05
C ILE A 34 -21.89 22.16 14.39
N TYR A 35 -21.55 22.50 15.64
CA TYR A 35 -20.17 22.55 16.09
C TYR A 35 -19.50 21.17 16.03
N LEU A 36 -20.18 20.12 16.48
CA LEU A 36 -19.67 18.74 16.40
C LEU A 36 -19.51 18.27 14.95
N LEU A 37 -20.47 18.55 14.07
CA LEU A 37 -20.37 18.25 12.65
C LEU A 37 -19.22 19.00 11.98
N CYS A 38 -19.02 20.28 12.32
CA CYS A 38 -17.93 21.10 11.82
C CYS A 38 -16.56 20.58 12.29
N MET A 39 -16.45 20.19 13.56
CA MET A 39 -15.23 19.55 14.10
C MET A 39 -14.93 18.22 13.42
N ILE A 40 -15.92 17.35 13.25
CA ILE A 40 -15.76 16.07 12.57
C ILE A 40 -15.38 16.30 11.10
N ALA A 41 -16.04 17.22 10.39
CA ALA A 41 -15.71 17.55 9.01
C ALA A 41 -14.28 18.08 8.88
N SER A 42 -13.87 19.00 9.76
CA SER A 42 -12.52 19.56 9.78
C SER A 42 -11.46 18.49 10.05
N PHE A 43 -11.73 17.58 10.99
CA PHE A 43 -10.86 16.45 11.29
C PHE A 43 -10.76 15.46 10.12
N LEU A 44 -11.87 15.14 9.46
CA LEU A 44 -11.87 14.27 8.28
C LEU A 44 -11.14 14.89 7.09
N ILE A 45 -11.27 16.21 6.89
CA ILE A 45 -10.51 16.96 5.88
C ILE A 45 -9.02 16.95 6.21
N TYR A 46 -8.64 17.18 7.46
CA TYR A 46 -7.25 17.10 7.91
C TYR A 46 -6.68 15.70 7.72
N LEU A 47 -7.43 14.66 8.08
CA LEU A 47 -7.02 13.26 7.92
C LEU A 47 -6.83 12.92 6.43
N ARG A 48 -7.75 13.34 5.56
CA ARG A 48 -7.63 13.22 4.10
C ARG A 48 -6.37 13.91 3.59
N PHE A 49 -6.13 15.15 4.00
CA PHE A 49 -4.97 15.93 3.57
C PHE A 49 -3.66 15.33 4.08
N SER A 50 -3.59 14.90 5.35
CA SER A 50 -2.42 14.27 5.95
C SER A 50 -2.09 12.92 5.30
N ILE A 51 -3.10 12.09 5.04
CA ILE A 51 -2.93 10.82 4.31
C ILE A 51 -2.51 11.09 2.86
N SER A 52 -3.14 12.04 2.16
CA SER A 52 -2.72 12.42 0.80
C SER A 52 -1.30 12.97 0.77
N GLY A 53 -0.91 13.82 1.72
CA GLY A 53 0.41 14.44 1.80
C GLY A 53 1.53 13.44 2.07
N SER A 54 1.30 12.46 2.96
CA SER A 54 2.31 11.43 3.28
C SER A 54 2.29 10.22 2.34
N MET A 55 1.13 9.76 1.86
CA MET A 55 1.05 8.52 1.05
C MET A 55 1.15 8.75 -0.45
N ALA A 56 0.73 9.91 -0.98
CA ALA A 56 0.74 10.12 -2.43
C ALA A 56 2.17 10.25 -3.01
N HIS A 57 3.14 10.64 -2.17
CA HIS A 57 4.55 10.77 -2.52
C HIS A 57 5.36 9.47 -2.27
N LEU A 58 4.79 8.48 -1.57
CA LEU A 58 5.52 7.24 -1.24
C LEU A 58 5.49 6.20 -2.36
N VAL A 59 4.57 6.32 -3.32
CA VAL A 59 4.47 5.40 -4.46
C VAL A 59 4.70 6.20 -5.72
N CYS A 60 5.75 5.85 -6.47
CA CYS A 60 6.09 6.53 -7.72
C CYS A 60 4.98 6.32 -8.75
N ASP A 61 4.73 7.30 -9.63
CA ASP A 61 3.71 7.17 -10.68
C ASP A 61 4.01 5.98 -11.64
N ASN A 62 5.26 5.57 -11.76
CA ASN A 62 5.67 4.36 -12.47
C ASN A 62 5.18 3.08 -11.77
N GLU A 63 5.22 3.03 -10.44
CA GLU A 63 4.70 1.89 -9.67
C GLU A 63 3.16 1.83 -9.74
N LYS A 64 2.50 2.99 -9.66
CA LYS A 64 1.03 3.09 -9.83
C LYS A 64 0.60 2.59 -11.20
N SER A 65 1.25 3.06 -12.26
CA SER A 65 0.92 2.65 -13.64
C SER A 65 1.23 1.17 -13.88
N GLY A 66 2.35 0.65 -13.35
CA GLY A 66 2.68 -0.77 -13.36
C GLY A 66 1.62 -1.63 -12.67
N PHE A 67 1.17 -1.22 -11.48
CA PHE A 67 0.11 -1.88 -10.74
C PHE A 67 -1.22 -1.89 -11.50
N LEU A 68 -1.66 -0.73 -12.02
CA LEU A 68 -2.89 -0.63 -12.80
C LEU A 68 -2.85 -1.52 -14.04
N ASN A 69 -1.71 -1.60 -14.74
CA ASN A 69 -1.55 -2.49 -15.90
C ASN A 69 -1.71 -3.97 -15.50
N LEU A 70 -1.12 -4.38 -14.37
CA LEU A 70 -1.28 -5.74 -13.85
C LEU A 70 -2.75 -6.05 -13.52
N VAL A 71 -3.45 -5.14 -12.84
CA VAL A 71 -4.87 -5.32 -12.49
C VAL A 71 -5.75 -5.36 -13.72
N THR A 72 -5.52 -4.48 -14.70
CA THR A 72 -6.27 -4.47 -15.97
C THR A 72 -6.12 -5.81 -16.70
N ARG A 73 -4.91 -6.36 -16.80
CA ARG A 73 -4.69 -7.68 -17.42
C ARG A 73 -5.33 -8.83 -16.65
N TYR A 74 -5.38 -8.73 -15.31
CA TYR A 74 -6.07 -9.71 -14.49
C TYR A 74 -7.60 -9.68 -14.73
N LEU A 75 -8.18 -8.48 -14.80
CA LEU A 75 -9.63 -8.29 -14.99
C LEU A 75 -10.09 -8.52 -16.44
N SER A 76 -9.23 -8.26 -17.44
CA SER A 76 -9.57 -8.48 -18.84
C SER A 76 -9.78 -9.97 -19.15
N GLY A 77 -9.27 -10.87 -18.29
CA GLY A 77 -9.40 -12.31 -18.50
C GLY A 77 -8.63 -12.82 -19.73
N GLU A 78 -7.81 -11.97 -20.36
CA GLU A 78 -6.90 -12.29 -21.46
C GLU A 78 -5.68 -13.04 -20.91
N ALA A 79 -5.91 -14.17 -20.26
CA ALA A 79 -4.84 -15.10 -19.97
C ALA A 79 -4.49 -15.82 -21.28
N GLN A 80 -3.25 -15.66 -21.74
CA GLN A 80 -2.73 -16.51 -22.81
C GLN A 80 -2.71 -17.94 -22.28
N HIS A 81 -3.73 -18.72 -22.64
CA HIS A 81 -3.79 -20.11 -22.23
C HIS A 81 -2.69 -20.87 -22.96
N VAL A 82 -1.85 -21.58 -22.20
CA VAL A 82 -0.79 -22.38 -22.79
C VAL A 82 -1.42 -23.60 -23.46
N GLU A 83 -1.38 -23.63 -24.78
CA GLU A 83 -1.75 -24.82 -25.53
C GLU A 83 -0.65 -25.87 -25.42
N TRP A 84 -0.88 -26.89 -24.58
CA TRP A 84 0.08 -27.97 -24.33
C TRP A 84 0.59 -28.65 -25.61
N SER A 85 -0.24 -28.76 -26.64
CA SER A 85 0.13 -29.36 -27.93
C SER A 85 1.18 -28.57 -28.71
N LYS A 86 1.36 -27.28 -28.42
CA LYS A 86 2.36 -26.42 -29.07
C LYS A 86 3.70 -26.41 -28.34
N ILE A 87 3.79 -27.02 -27.16
CA ILE A 87 5.03 -27.09 -26.39
C ILE A 87 5.94 -28.14 -27.01
N GLN A 88 7.18 -27.74 -27.31
CA GLN A 88 8.22 -28.62 -27.82
C GLN A 88 9.44 -28.55 -26.89
N THR A 89 10.16 -29.67 -26.77
CA THR A 89 11.41 -29.69 -26.01
C THR A 89 12.40 -28.73 -26.66
N PRO A 90 12.99 -27.78 -25.90
CA PRO A 90 14.01 -26.90 -26.43
C PRO A 90 15.19 -27.71 -26.97
N THR A 91 15.74 -27.27 -28.09
CA THR A 91 16.90 -27.88 -28.71
C THR A 91 18.19 -27.43 -28.02
N ASP A 92 19.29 -28.18 -28.24
CA ASP A 92 20.62 -27.94 -27.64
C ASP A 92 21.24 -26.58 -28.03
N ASP A 93 20.72 -25.90 -29.05
CA ASP A 93 21.09 -24.54 -29.45
C ASP A 93 20.32 -23.46 -28.64
N VAL A 94 19.11 -23.76 -28.18
CA VAL A 94 18.30 -22.87 -27.33
C VAL A 94 18.70 -23.01 -25.87
N VAL A 95 18.93 -24.25 -25.42
CA VAL A 95 19.41 -24.56 -24.06
C VAL A 95 20.76 -25.26 -24.19
N VAL A 96 21.81 -24.45 -24.26
CA VAL A 96 23.18 -24.94 -24.46
C VAL A 96 23.68 -25.65 -23.19
N PRO A 97 24.10 -26.93 -23.28
CA PRO A 97 24.76 -27.61 -22.17
C PRO A 97 26.03 -26.89 -21.73
N TYR A 98 26.26 -26.79 -20.43
CA TYR A 98 27.41 -26.07 -19.86
C TYR A 98 28.76 -26.59 -20.39
N ASP A 99 28.90 -27.91 -20.56
CA ASP A 99 30.13 -28.54 -21.04
C ASP A 99 30.51 -28.15 -22.47
N LYS A 100 29.56 -27.59 -23.25
CA LYS A 100 29.80 -27.10 -24.61
C LYS A 100 30.19 -25.61 -24.65
N LEU A 101 30.20 -24.92 -23.51
CA LEU A 101 30.62 -23.52 -23.44
C LEU A 101 32.13 -23.39 -23.63
N ALA A 102 32.56 -22.34 -24.33
CA ALA A 102 33.98 -22.08 -24.51
C ALA A 102 34.64 -21.83 -23.14
N PRO A 103 35.81 -22.44 -22.86
CA PRO A 103 36.55 -22.17 -21.64
C PRO A 103 36.98 -20.69 -21.61
N LEU A 104 37.11 -20.15 -20.41
CA LEU A 104 37.64 -18.80 -20.22
C LEU A 104 39.09 -18.73 -20.70
N SER A 105 39.45 -17.61 -21.32
CA SER A 105 40.83 -17.27 -21.65
C SER A 105 41.64 -17.20 -20.36
N GLU A 106 42.84 -17.80 -20.35
CA GLU A 106 43.78 -17.70 -19.22
C GLU A 106 44.36 -16.28 -19.07
N ASP A 107 44.11 -15.39 -20.04
CA ASP A 107 44.53 -13.99 -19.95
C ASP A 107 43.71 -13.22 -18.90
N PRO A 108 44.34 -12.77 -17.80
CA PRO A 108 43.66 -11.97 -16.79
C PRO A 108 43.12 -10.65 -17.32
N ALA A 109 43.69 -10.09 -18.40
CA ALA A 109 43.22 -8.85 -19.01
C ALA A 109 41.85 -9.02 -19.69
N GLU A 110 41.64 -10.14 -20.39
CA GLU A 110 40.35 -10.46 -21.00
C GLU A 110 39.27 -10.78 -19.96
N THR A 111 39.64 -11.54 -18.93
CA THR A 111 38.73 -11.84 -17.81
C THR A 111 38.27 -10.57 -17.11
N LYS A 112 39.20 -9.63 -16.85
CA LYS A 112 38.87 -8.33 -16.25
C LYS A 112 37.87 -7.55 -17.10
N LYS A 113 38.07 -7.49 -18.41
CA LYS A 113 37.18 -6.77 -19.35
C LYS A 113 35.75 -7.34 -19.37
N LEU A 114 35.59 -8.64 -19.12
CA LEU A 114 34.27 -9.27 -18.98
C LEU A 114 33.62 -8.92 -17.64
N LEU A 115 34.38 -8.98 -16.55
CA LEU A 115 33.90 -8.64 -15.20
C LEU A 115 33.54 -7.16 -15.05
N ASP A 116 34.25 -6.26 -15.74
CA ASP A 116 33.93 -4.83 -15.75
C ASP A 116 32.53 -4.53 -16.33
N LYS A 117 31.94 -5.48 -17.08
CA LYS A 117 30.58 -5.39 -17.63
C LYS A 117 29.54 -6.17 -16.82
N LEU A 118 29.97 -6.95 -15.83
CA LEU A 118 29.11 -7.82 -15.05
C LEU A 118 28.47 -7.04 -13.90
N VAL A 119 27.15 -7.15 -13.75
CA VAL A 119 26.41 -6.66 -12.58
C VAL A 119 25.74 -7.85 -11.91
N VAL A 120 26.03 -8.03 -10.62
CA VAL A 120 25.43 -9.11 -9.82
C VAL A 120 24.23 -8.55 -9.05
N LEU A 121 23.02 -8.96 -9.44
CA LEU A 121 21.78 -8.59 -8.77
C LEU A 121 21.30 -9.74 -7.88
N LYS A 122 21.15 -9.46 -6.59
CA LYS A 122 20.58 -10.41 -5.61
C LYS A 122 19.17 -9.98 -5.21
N LEU A 123 18.19 -10.85 -5.47
CA LEU A 123 16.80 -10.60 -5.07
C LEU A 123 16.64 -10.80 -3.55
N ASN A 124 16.36 -9.72 -2.82
CA ASN A 124 16.26 -9.71 -1.36
C ASN A 124 14.88 -9.26 -0.83
N GLY A 125 13.85 -9.25 -1.68
CA GLY A 125 12.50 -8.79 -1.30
C GLY A 125 11.70 -9.79 -0.45
N GLY A 126 12.18 -11.03 -0.29
CA GLY A 126 11.50 -12.06 0.49
C GLY A 126 11.74 -11.93 1.99
N LEU A 127 10.67 -12.02 2.78
CA LEU A 127 10.74 -12.11 4.24
C LEU A 127 10.97 -13.55 4.68
N GLY A 128 11.76 -13.75 5.74
CA GLY A 128 12.08 -15.07 6.30
C GLY A 128 10.97 -15.67 7.18
N THR A 129 9.71 -15.25 7.00
CA THR A 129 8.58 -15.65 7.87
C THR A 129 8.33 -17.16 7.84
N THR A 130 8.58 -17.81 6.70
CA THR A 130 8.54 -19.29 6.57
C THR A 130 9.55 -19.98 7.49
N MET A 131 10.65 -19.30 7.85
CA MET A 131 11.67 -19.80 8.78
C MET A 131 11.47 -19.27 10.22
N GLY A 132 10.29 -18.72 10.54
CA GLY A 132 9.98 -18.19 11.88
C GLY A 132 10.67 -16.86 12.21
N CYS A 133 11.21 -16.17 11.20
CA CYS A 133 11.92 -14.92 11.37
C CYS A 133 11.08 -13.69 11.05
N THR A 134 11.26 -12.63 11.83
CA THR A 134 10.59 -11.33 11.67
C THR A 134 11.35 -10.32 10.79
N GLY A 135 12.30 -10.78 9.96
CA GLY A 135 13.14 -9.93 9.10
C GLY A 135 13.39 -10.51 7.70
N PRO A 136 14.10 -9.78 6.81
CA PRO A 136 14.43 -10.26 5.47
C PRO A 136 15.15 -11.62 5.53
N ASN A 137 14.82 -12.50 4.60
CA ASN A 137 15.30 -13.89 4.59
C ASN A 137 16.84 -13.99 4.65
N THR A 138 17.53 -13.02 4.06
CA THR A 138 18.99 -12.89 4.08
C THR A 138 19.60 -12.81 5.49
N TYR A 139 18.89 -12.27 6.48
CA TYR A 139 19.41 -12.15 7.85
C TYR A 139 19.30 -13.45 8.64
N CYS A 140 18.33 -14.31 8.30
CA CYS A 140 18.15 -15.58 8.99
C CYS A 140 19.00 -16.72 8.44
N SER A 141 19.49 -16.60 7.21
CA SER A 141 20.46 -17.53 6.63
C SER A 141 21.87 -16.95 6.64
N LYS A 142 22.46 -16.78 7.84
CA LYS A 142 23.89 -16.38 7.97
C LYS A 142 24.88 -17.46 7.53
N TYR A 143 24.44 -18.71 7.37
CA TYR A 143 25.31 -19.82 6.99
C TYR A 143 25.60 -19.93 5.48
N LEU A 144 24.93 -19.15 4.62
CA LEU A 144 25.20 -19.18 3.16
C LEU A 144 26.19 -18.10 2.68
N SER A 145 26.60 -17.17 3.56
CA SER A 145 27.55 -16.09 3.21
C SER A 145 29.03 -16.45 3.44
N VAL A 146 29.34 -17.67 3.89
CA VAL A 146 30.71 -18.05 4.28
C VAL A 146 31.60 -18.45 3.09
N LEU A 147 31.07 -18.58 1.86
CA LEU A 147 31.86 -19.05 0.71
C LEU A 147 32.20 -17.97 -0.33
N LEU A 148 32.46 -16.73 0.10
CA LEU A 148 33.06 -15.68 -0.77
C LEU A 148 34.24 -14.95 -0.09
N HIS A 149 34.82 -15.53 0.96
CA HIS A 149 35.99 -14.98 1.67
C HIS A 149 37.11 -16.00 1.86
N VAL A 150 37.24 -16.97 0.95
CA VAL A 150 38.41 -17.87 0.89
C VAL A 150 38.82 -18.07 -0.57
N THR A 151 39.45 -17.05 -1.16
CA THR A 151 40.54 -17.16 -2.15
C THR A 151 41.01 -15.73 -2.40
N GLY A 152 41.97 -15.32 -1.59
CA GLY A 152 42.62 -14.01 -1.61
C GLY A 152 43.94 -14.12 -0.86
N GLU A 153 44.75 -15.10 -1.25
CA GLU A 153 46.21 -15.05 -1.19
C GLU A 153 46.72 -15.13 -2.63
#